data_AF-A0AAX2IRR4-F1
#
_entry.id   AF-A0AAX2IRR4-F1
#
_cell.length_a   1.000
_cell.length_b   1.000
_cell.length_c   1.000
_cell.angle_alpha   90.00
_cell.angle_beta   90.00
_cell.angle_gamma   90.00
#
_symmetry.space_group_name_H-M   'P 1'
#
loop_
_entity.id
_entity.type
_entity.pdbx_description
1 polymer ?
#
loop_
_entity_poly.entity_id
_entity_poly.type
_entity_poly.pdbx_seq_one_letter_code
_entity_poly.pdbx_strand_id
1 'polypeptide(L)'
;MGKKKYKKQLLNTLKALGKSEHLILENMTDLMLKGELKKSKIEFKDGDTFSFKDNIFDYSEDKNIRKLAKLRRKMLTTMNKIVVKNEFKDKEIKFLS
;
A
#
# COMPACT_ATOMS: atom_id res chain seq x y z
N MET A 1 13.75 27.46 -14.13
CA MET A 1 13.92 26.74 -12.85
C MET A 1 12.64 26.03 -12.32
N GLY A 2 11.43 26.37 -12.78
CA GLY A 2 10.18 25.78 -12.27
C GLY A 2 10.00 24.26 -12.49
N LYS A 3 10.35 23.74 -13.67
CA LYS A 3 10.17 22.30 -14.00
C LYS A 3 10.97 21.36 -13.08
N LYS A 4 12.21 21.70 -12.72
CA LYS A 4 13.04 20.90 -11.80
C LYS A 4 12.48 20.91 -10.36
N LYS A 5 12.04 22.08 -9.88
CA LYS A 5 11.42 22.22 -8.55
C LYS A 5 10.11 21.43 -8.45
N TYR A 6 9.29 21.48 -9.50
CA TYR A 6 8.06 20.70 -9.61
C TYR A 6 8.32 19.18 -9.59
N LYS A 7 9.27 18.70 -10.41
CA LYS A 7 9.66 17.28 -10.45
C LYS A 7 10.13 16.79 -9.07
N LYS A 8 10.94 17.58 -8.36
CA LYS A 8 11.37 17.27 -6.98
C LYS A 8 10.18 17.16 -6.01
N GLN A 9 9.21 18.06 -6.13
CA GLN A 9 8.02 18.01 -5.28
C GLN A 9 7.16 16.78 -5.55
N LEU A 10 7.01 16.37 -6.82
CA LEU A 10 6.33 15.14 -7.18
C LEU A 10 6.99 13.89 -6.57
N LEU A 11 8.32 13.82 -6.58
CA LEU A 11 9.05 12.72 -5.93
C LEU A 11 8.81 12.69 -4.41
N ASN A 12 8.81 13.84 -3.75
CA ASN A 12 8.49 13.93 -2.32
C ASN A 12 7.06 13.46 -2.04
N THR A 13 6.10 13.86 -2.87
CA THR A 13 4.71 13.42 -2.76
C THR A 13 4.58 11.91 -2.98
N LEU A 14 5.24 11.36 -3.99
CA LEU A 14 5.27 9.91 -4.24
C LEU A 14 5.86 9.15 -3.05
N LYS A 15 6.94 9.67 -2.43
CA LYS A 15 7.54 9.08 -1.24
C LYS A 15 6.59 9.09 -0.04
N ALA A 16 5.86 10.18 0.15
CA ALA A 16 4.84 10.24 1.20
C ALA A 16 3.69 9.25 0.93
N LEU A 17 3.21 9.18 -0.31
CA LEU A 17 2.15 8.25 -0.70
C LEU A 17 2.57 6.78 -0.52
N GLY A 18 3.81 6.42 -0.87
CA GLY A 18 4.32 5.06 -0.64
C GLY A 18 4.35 4.69 0.85
N LYS A 19 4.78 5.60 1.72
CA LYS A 19 4.74 5.37 3.17
C LYS A 19 3.31 5.23 3.69
N SER A 20 2.39 6.08 3.24
CA SER A 20 0.98 6.01 3.65
C SER A 20 0.31 4.73 3.14
N GLU A 21 0.63 4.31 1.93
CA GLU A 21 0.14 3.05 1.34
C GLU A 21 0.59 1.84 2.16
N HIS A 22 1.87 1.81 2.57
CA HIS A 22 2.41 0.76 3.42
C HIS A 22 1.74 0.72 4.80
N LEU A 23 1.55 1.89 5.42
CA LEU A 23 0.85 2.00 6.70
C LEU A 23 -0.61 1.53 6.60
N ILE A 24 -1.29 1.77 5.47
CA ILE A 24 -2.64 1.26 5.23
C ILE A 24 -2.62 -0.27 5.15
N LEU A 25 -1.62 -0.87 4.48
CA LEU A 25 -1.47 -2.32 4.42
C LEU A 25 -1.26 -2.95 5.80
N GLU A 26 -0.35 -2.39 6.61
CA GLU A 26 -0.11 -2.84 7.98
C GLU A 26 -1.40 -2.78 8.81
N ASN A 27 -2.09 -1.63 8.81
CA ASN A 27 -3.34 -1.47 9.55
C ASN A 27 -4.45 -2.42 9.09
N MET A 28 -4.59 -2.66 7.78
CA MET A 28 -5.54 -3.66 7.28
C MET A 28 -5.21 -5.06 7.77
N THR A 29 -3.92 -5.41 7.79
CA THR A 29 -3.42 -6.70 8.28
C THR A 29 -3.72 -6.85 9.77
N ASP A 30 -3.40 -5.84 10.56
CA ASP A 30 -3.69 -5.81 12.00
C ASP A 30 -5.18 -5.91 12.32
N LEU A 31 -6.03 -5.21 11.55
CA LEU A 31 -7.48 -5.29 11.70
C LEU A 31 -7.99 -6.69 11.37
N MET A 32 -7.47 -7.30 10.30
CA MET A 32 -7.80 -8.66 9.91
C MET A 32 -7.34 -9.67 10.98
N LEU A 33 -6.15 -9.48 11.54
CA LEU A 33 -5.58 -10.26 12.64
C LEU A 33 -6.43 -10.16 13.91
N LYS A 34 -6.84 -8.95 14.30
CA LYS A 34 -7.66 -8.71 15.49
C LYS A 34 -9.09 -9.22 15.35
N GLY A 35 -9.65 -9.20 14.15
CA GLY A 35 -11.05 -9.55 13.88
C GLY A 35 -11.22 -10.96 13.34
N GLU A 36 -10.97 -11.14 12.04
CA GLU A 36 -11.31 -12.35 11.27
C GLU A 36 -10.38 -13.51 11.56
N LEU A 37 -9.09 -13.25 11.64
CA LEU A 37 -8.09 -14.31 11.83
C LEU A 37 -8.07 -14.87 13.25
N LYS A 38 -8.68 -14.19 14.23
CA LYS A 38 -8.96 -14.75 15.56
C LYS A 38 -10.15 -15.72 15.56
N LYS A 39 -11.10 -15.56 14.63
CA LYS A 39 -12.29 -16.42 14.52
C LYS A 39 -11.98 -17.70 13.74
N SER A 40 -11.18 -17.58 12.67
CA SER A 40 -10.50 -18.74 12.11
C SER A 40 -9.45 -19.19 13.12
N LYS A 41 -9.38 -20.45 13.55
CA LYS A 41 -8.38 -20.95 14.51
C LYS A 41 -6.96 -20.98 13.93
N ILE A 42 -6.46 -19.86 13.44
CA ILE A 42 -5.14 -19.73 12.84
C ILE A 42 -4.20 -19.29 13.96
N GLU A 43 -3.46 -20.24 14.50
CA GLU A 43 -2.39 -19.97 15.45
C GLU A 43 -1.14 -19.55 14.66
N PHE A 44 -0.74 -18.29 14.79
CA PHE A 44 0.50 -17.79 14.22
C PHE A 44 1.65 -18.12 15.18
N LYS A 45 2.70 -18.78 14.68
CA LYS A 45 3.94 -19.01 15.45
C LYS A 45 4.95 -17.91 15.14
N ASP A 46 5.75 -17.55 16.14
CA ASP A 46 6.84 -16.59 15.95
C ASP A 46 7.79 -17.07 14.84
N GLY A 47 7.95 -16.25 13.80
CA GLY A 47 8.75 -16.57 12.61
C GLY A 47 7.93 -16.99 11.38
N ASP A 48 6.62 -17.17 11.51
CA ASP A 48 5.76 -17.45 10.36
C ASP A 48 5.71 -16.25 9.40
N THR A 49 6.17 -16.45 8.18
CA THR A 49 6.05 -15.47 7.10
C THR A 49 4.75 -15.71 6.35
N PHE A 50 3.70 -14.98 6.73
CA PHE A 50 2.41 -15.05 6.01
C PHE A 50 2.45 -14.18 4.74
N SER A 51 2.46 -14.81 3.58
CA SER A 51 2.28 -14.11 2.30
C SER A 51 0.78 -13.97 2.01
N PHE A 52 0.18 -12.87 2.45
CA PHE A 52 -1.16 -12.50 2.00
C PHE A 52 -1.11 -12.15 0.51
N LYS A 53 -1.88 -12.87 -0.32
CA LYS A 53 -2.21 -12.34 -1.64
C LYS A 53 -3.04 -11.08 -1.42
N ASP A 54 -2.69 -9.98 -2.09
CA ASP A 54 -3.35 -8.67 -1.94
C ASP A 54 -4.88 -8.73 -2.09
N ASN A 55 -5.39 -9.73 -2.80
CA ASN A 55 -6.82 -9.97 -2.98
C ASN A 55 -7.54 -10.45 -1.70
N ILE A 56 -6.83 -10.88 -0.65
CA ILE A 56 -7.47 -11.38 0.57
C ILE A 56 -8.29 -10.28 1.26
N PHE A 57 -7.81 -9.03 1.22
CA PHE A 57 -8.50 -7.88 1.80
C PHE A 57 -9.78 -7.50 1.03
N ASP A 58 -9.89 -7.89 -0.24
CA ASP A 58 -11.10 -7.64 -1.05
C ASP A 58 -12.27 -8.55 -0.61
N TYR A 59 -11.97 -9.68 0.01
CA TYR A 59 -12.95 -10.68 0.47
C TYR A 59 -13.13 -10.74 1.99
N SER A 60 -12.42 -9.90 2.74
CA SER A 60 -12.57 -9.78 4.19
C SER A 60 -14.03 -9.54 4.57
N GLU A 61 -14.50 -10.18 5.64
CA GLU A 61 -15.84 -10.01 6.19
C GLU A 61 -16.10 -8.56 6.67
N ASP A 62 -15.06 -7.89 7.18
CA ASP A 62 -15.09 -6.50 7.62
C ASP A 62 -15.19 -5.53 6.44
N LYS A 63 -16.29 -4.77 6.40
CA LYS A 63 -16.55 -3.75 5.38
C LYS A 63 -15.48 -2.65 5.37
N ASN A 64 -14.87 -2.36 6.51
CA ASN A 64 -13.84 -1.33 6.64
C ASN A 64 -12.53 -1.77 5.99
N ILE A 65 -12.11 -3.01 6.19
CA ILE A 65 -10.94 -3.60 5.52
C ILE A 65 -11.14 -3.55 4.00
N ARG A 66 -12.32 -3.96 3.50
CA ARG A 66 -12.63 -3.86 2.06
C ARG A 66 -12.59 -2.43 1.51
N LYS A 67 -13.01 -1.44 2.29
CA LYS A 67 -12.92 -0.01 1.90
C LYS A 67 -11.47 0.45 1.82
N LEU A 68 -10.65 0.08 2.81
CA LEU A 68 -9.22 0.40 2.84
C LEU A 68 -8.47 -0.27 1.67
N ALA A 69 -8.79 -1.52 1.34
CA ALA A 69 -8.21 -2.24 0.21
C ALA A 69 -8.48 -1.52 -1.12
N LYS A 70 -9.73 -1.08 -1.33
CA LYS A 70 -10.11 -0.27 -2.50
C LYS A 70 -9.36 1.07 -2.56
N LEU A 71 -9.18 1.75 -1.41
CA LEU A 71 -8.42 3.00 -1.34
C LEU A 71 -6.95 2.78 -1.71
N ARG A 72 -6.31 1.76 -1.11
CA ARG A 72 -4.93 1.36 -1.38
C ARG A 72 -4.71 1.10 -2.87
N ARG A 73 -5.60 0.35 -3.52
CA ARG A 73 -5.52 0.06 -4.96
C ARG A 73 -5.63 1.33 -5.84
N LYS A 74 -6.48 2.27 -5.45
CA LYS A 74 -6.58 3.59 -6.10
C LYS A 74 -5.30 4.40 -5.90
N MET A 75 -4.69 4.36 -4.71
CA MET A 75 -3.41 5.02 -4.43
C MET A 75 -2.30 4.47 -5.32
N LEU A 76 -2.11 3.15 -5.36
CA LEU A 76 -1.10 2.50 -6.21
C LEU A 76 -1.29 2.84 -7.69
N THR A 77 -2.53 2.76 -8.19
CA THR A 77 -2.84 3.12 -9.58
C THR A 77 -2.52 4.59 -9.87
N THR A 78 -2.83 5.48 -8.92
CA THR A 78 -2.56 6.92 -9.07
C THR A 78 -1.07 7.22 -9.03
N MET A 79 -0.32 6.59 -8.11
CA MET A 79 1.13 6.70 -8.04
C MET A 79 1.77 6.22 -9.35
N ASN A 80 1.35 5.08 -9.89
CA ASN A 80 1.85 4.58 -11.17
C ASN A 80 1.56 5.54 -12.33
N LYS A 81 0.35 6.12 -12.39
CA LYS A 81 0.02 7.15 -13.40
C LYS A 81 0.91 8.38 -13.29
N ILE A 82 1.22 8.83 -12.07
CA ILE A 82 2.15 9.95 -11.85
C ILE A 82 3.55 9.56 -12.31
N VAL A 83 3.99 8.33 -12.02
CA VAL A 83 5.31 7.83 -12.42
C VAL A 83 5.46 7.82 -13.94
N VAL A 84 4.52 7.17 -14.64
CA VAL A 84 4.52 7.01 -16.10
C VAL A 84 4.40 8.36 -16.80
N LYS A 85 3.46 9.23 -16.39
CA LYS A 85 3.23 10.53 -17.04
C LYS A 85 4.43 11.47 -16.97
N ASN A 86 5.27 11.33 -15.94
CA ASN A 86 6.43 12.21 -15.73
C ASN A 86 7.76 11.54 -16.11
N GLU A 87 7.71 10.33 -16.70
CA GLU A 87 8.89 9.58 -17.18
C GLU A 87 10.01 9.50 -16.14
N PHE A 88 9.64 9.20 -14.88
CA PHE A 88 10.63 9.03 -13.83
C PHE A 88 11.50 7.81 -14.11
N LYS A 89 12.82 7.95 -13.96
CA LYS A 89 13.76 6.83 -14.07
C LYS A 89 13.65 5.93 -12.85
N ASP A 90 13.89 4.63 -13.00
CA ASP A 90 13.88 3.67 -11.88
C ASP A 90 14.77 4.11 -10.71
N LYS A 91 15.93 4.72 -11.02
CA LYS A 91 16.84 5.29 -10.02
C LYS A 91 16.20 6.39 -9.17
N GLU A 92 15.25 7.14 -9.72
CA GLU A 92 14.52 8.22 -9.03
C GLU A 92 13.36 7.68 -8.18
N ILE A 93 12.89 6.45 -8.39
CA ILE A 93 11.73 5.85 -7.71
C ILE A 93 12.08 4.60 -6.91
N LYS A 94 13.36 4.30 -6.68
CA LYS A 94 13.82 3.14 -5.89
C LYS A 94 13.14 2.97 -4.52
N PHE A 95 12.63 4.06 -3.94
CA PHE A 95 11.92 4.04 -2.67
C PHE A 95 10.47 3.54 -2.77
N LEU A 96 9.97 3.27 -3.98
CA LEU A 96 8.66 2.69 -4.27
C LEU A 96 8.73 1.20 -4.63
N SER A 97 9.94 0.65 -4.75
CA SER A 97 10.20 -0.76 -5.08
C SER A 97 10.36 -1.60 -3.82
#